data_AF-A0A937W4I7-F1
#
_entry.id   AF-A0A937W4I7-F1
#
_cell.length_a   1.000
_cell.length_b   1.000
_cell.length_c   1.000
_cell.angle_alpha   90.00
_cell.angle_beta   90.00
_cell.angle_gamma   90.00
#
_symmetry.space_group_name_H-M   'P 1'
#
loop_
_entity.id
_entity.type
_entity.pdbx_description
1 polymer ?
#
loop_
_entity_poly.entity_id
_entity_poly.type
_entity_poly.pdbx_seq_one_letter_code
_entity_poly.pdbx_strand_id
1 'polypeptide(L)'
;MRLLSSCFVKDSSVRLTLTCGLECVKGGREAGGTCSTPLGWRLALVRWREHGIIGYLCMRLAHVPLDDLEFDALMTSNDRLPSSRTACPWCGASERTAWGTCQGCGRYYRPEGWTRVPRRRSWWIVVPLLVVALLYAWLHDPFVPDLVTLFWKRPATLRSSDSPTHQWAMWGRDLAQRRYIAEATQALEGRRVWSVSTGVPTRSAPVLVDNVLYLGGHFACSALDAQTGARLWEVPLSGPVHTALAVAGDALYLGLQDWRVLALERQTGARRWEFSMQNPVAGAAAVAHGMVYIGSMDGFLYALDAATGRLIWQFKTQDQALSPPAFAENTLFMSSTDGSLYALNARTGQRWLRFRTPERLHDTPVVAHGLVYFPAGGQLFAIAADAYEIPGQFQFKQVWAQFWLWGFPVPRPPGQPGGRWRFVPSKTRGKILAAPAVAADALYAGDTQGMLYAREVLTGTELWQFQARGAITASPVVVGSQVYVGTEDGLFYALERDRGTLRWQLDLGAPLQLPPVFASGRLYLRTSDGQVHAVE
;
A
#
# COMPACT_ATOMS: atom_id res chain seq x y z
N MET A 1 -31.73 -20.98 9.69
CA MET A 1 -30.69 -21.45 10.64
C MET A 1 -30.87 -20.63 11.92
N ARG A 2 -31.47 -21.19 12.98
CA ARG A 2 -31.50 -20.54 14.31
C ARG A 2 -30.29 -21.04 15.09
N LEU A 3 -29.36 -20.16 15.43
CA LEU A 3 -28.24 -20.43 16.33
C LEU A 3 -28.80 -20.53 17.76
N LEU A 4 -28.63 -21.69 18.41
CA LEU A 4 -28.79 -21.80 19.86
C LEU A 4 -27.41 -21.56 20.49
N SER A 5 -27.31 -20.41 21.16
CA SER A 5 -26.37 -20.00 22.23
C SER A 5 -25.02 -20.71 22.34
N SER A 6 -23.94 -19.95 22.13
CA SER A 6 -22.58 -20.29 22.57
C SER A 6 -22.36 -19.87 24.04
N CYS A 7 -22.04 -20.81 24.93
CA CYS A 7 -21.53 -20.51 26.26
C CYS A 7 -20.01 -20.73 26.31
N PHE A 8 -19.27 -19.71 26.77
CA PHE A 8 -17.83 -19.81 27.06
C PHE A 8 -17.62 -20.04 28.56
N VAL A 9 -16.78 -20.99 28.93
CA VAL A 9 -16.37 -21.20 30.34
C VAL A 9 -14.85 -21.30 30.41
N LYS A 10 -14.26 -20.54 31.34
CA LYS A 10 -12.83 -20.44 31.61
C LYS A 10 -12.60 -20.83 33.08
N ASP A 11 -12.59 -22.13 33.38
CA ASP A 11 -11.75 -22.71 34.43
C ASP A 11 -11.96 -24.22 34.59
N SER A 12 -10.88 -24.89 35.00
CA SER A 12 -10.78 -26.33 35.18
C SER A 12 -11.34 -26.78 36.55
N SER A 13 -12.66 -26.97 36.66
CA SER A 13 -13.30 -27.93 37.60
C SER A 13 -14.81 -27.70 37.71
N VAL A 14 -15.62 -28.16 36.75
CA VAL A 14 -17.08 -28.27 36.93
C VAL A 14 -17.63 -29.51 36.22
N ARG A 15 -18.41 -30.33 36.95
CA ARG A 15 -19.24 -31.41 36.38
C ARG A 15 -20.38 -30.78 35.57
N LEU A 16 -20.42 -31.05 34.27
CA LEU A 16 -21.58 -30.76 33.42
C LEU A 16 -22.65 -31.83 33.64
N THR A 17 -23.67 -31.52 34.44
CA THR A 17 -24.95 -32.25 34.40
C THR A 17 -25.74 -31.70 33.22
N LEU A 18 -25.63 -32.38 32.08
CA LEU A 18 -26.61 -32.22 31.00
C LEU A 18 -27.93 -32.78 31.51
N THR A 19 -29.04 -32.05 31.35
CA THR A 19 -30.40 -32.57 31.52
C THR A 19 -30.71 -33.57 30.41
N CYS A 20 -30.11 -34.74 30.53
CA CYS A 20 -30.46 -36.02 29.90
C CYS A 20 -29.69 -37.07 30.73
N GLY A 21 -30.39 -37.79 31.59
CA GLY A 21 -29.77 -38.76 32.50
C GLY A 21 -29.16 -39.93 31.74
N LEU A 22 -27.83 -39.98 31.66
CA LEU A 22 -27.04 -41.15 31.26
C LEU A 22 -25.71 -41.13 32.04
N GLU A 23 -25.44 -42.19 32.81
CA GLU A 23 -24.18 -42.42 33.54
C GLU A 23 -23.11 -42.98 32.59
N CYS A 24 -21.87 -42.47 32.68
CA CYS A 24 -20.71 -43.02 31.96
C CYS A 24 -19.84 -43.86 32.91
N VAL A 25 -19.70 -45.16 32.63
CA VAL A 25 -18.73 -46.05 33.30
C VAL A 25 -17.36 -45.94 32.61
N LYS A 26 -16.29 -45.82 33.41
CA LYS A 26 -14.90 -45.68 32.96
C LYS A 26 -14.28 -47.04 32.64
N GLY A 27 -14.04 -47.33 31.36
CA GLY A 27 -13.18 -48.42 30.89
C GLY A 27 -11.88 -47.87 30.28
N GLY A 28 -10.73 -48.44 30.65
CA GLY A 28 -9.40 -47.88 30.38
C GLY A 28 -8.89 -48.02 28.94
N ARG A 29 -7.98 -47.07 28.61
CA ARG A 29 -7.00 -46.96 27.50
C ARG A 29 -7.51 -47.12 26.06
N GLU A 30 -7.33 -46.02 25.31
CA GLU A 30 -7.29 -45.88 23.85
C GLU A 30 -8.50 -46.39 23.04
N ALA A 31 -9.50 -45.52 22.81
CA ALA A 31 -10.27 -45.42 21.56
C ALA A 31 -11.34 -44.32 21.67
N GLY A 32 -11.66 -43.66 20.55
CA GLY A 32 -12.73 -42.67 20.48
C GLY A 32 -14.09 -43.24 20.88
N GLY A 33 -14.76 -42.59 21.84
CA GLY A 33 -16.10 -42.98 22.27
C GLY A 33 -17.17 -42.42 21.35
N THR A 34 -18.03 -43.29 20.82
CA THR A 34 -19.33 -42.90 20.25
C THR A 34 -20.39 -43.18 21.31
N CYS A 35 -21.23 -42.18 21.62
CA CYS A 35 -22.42 -42.38 22.46
C CYS A 35 -23.64 -42.55 21.55
N SER A 36 -24.36 -43.66 21.70
CA SER A 36 -25.66 -43.86 21.09
C SER A 36 -26.76 -43.31 22.01
N THR A 37 -27.74 -42.64 21.42
CA THR A 37 -29.01 -42.29 22.09
C THR A 37 -30.10 -43.26 21.62
N PRO A 38 -31.22 -43.44 22.36
CA PRO A 38 -32.28 -44.39 21.98
C PRO A 38 -33.04 -44.02 20.70
N LEU A 39 -32.68 -42.93 20.02
CA LEU A 39 -33.31 -42.42 18.79
C LEU A 39 -32.35 -42.35 17.60
N GLY A 40 -31.23 -43.10 17.61
CA GLY A 40 -30.40 -43.27 16.41
C GLY A 40 -29.59 -42.04 15.96
N TRP A 41 -29.42 -41.03 16.81
CA TRP A 41 -28.62 -39.84 16.48
C TRP A 41 -27.13 -40.09 16.63
N ARG A 42 -26.31 -39.73 15.62
CA ARG A 42 -24.85 -39.66 15.72
C ARG A 42 -24.39 -38.22 15.92
N LEU A 43 -23.83 -37.94 17.09
CA LEU A 43 -23.18 -36.67 17.42
C LEU A 43 -21.67 -36.80 17.21
N ALA A 44 -21.08 -35.91 16.42
CA ALA A 44 -19.63 -35.79 16.30
C ALA A 44 -19.14 -34.68 17.24
N LEU A 45 -18.30 -35.06 18.20
CA LEU A 45 -17.60 -34.14 19.09
C LEU A 45 -16.22 -33.86 18.51
N VAL A 46 -16.02 -32.65 17.97
CA VAL A 46 -14.69 -32.20 17.51
C VAL A 46 -14.07 -31.34 18.60
N ARG A 47 -12.95 -31.82 19.15
CA ARG A 47 -12.14 -31.09 20.12
C ARG A 47 -11.06 -30.31 19.39
N TRP A 48 -10.97 -29.01 19.63
CA TRP A 48 -9.86 -28.18 19.17
C TRP A 48 -9.26 -27.37 20.33
N ARG A 49 -7.98 -27.02 20.21
CA ARG A 49 -7.21 -26.27 21.21
C ARG A 49 -6.37 -25.21 20.52
N GLU A 50 -6.66 -23.95 20.79
CA GLU A 50 -5.80 -22.80 20.48
C GLU A 50 -5.71 -21.89 21.70
N HIS A 51 -4.51 -21.36 21.97
CA HIS A 51 -4.22 -20.42 23.05
C HIS A 51 -4.80 -20.80 24.43
N GLY A 52 -4.74 -22.08 24.79
CA GLY A 52 -5.13 -22.56 26.13
C GLY A 52 -6.63 -22.68 26.39
N ILE A 53 -7.49 -22.35 25.42
CA ILE A 53 -8.95 -22.50 25.52
C ILE A 53 -9.37 -23.81 24.84
N ILE A 54 -10.22 -24.59 25.50
CA ILE A 54 -10.80 -25.82 24.94
C ILE A 54 -12.27 -25.54 24.58
N GLY A 55 -12.58 -25.58 23.28
CA GLY A 55 -13.94 -25.45 22.77
C GLY A 55 -14.47 -26.79 22.25
N TYR A 56 -15.78 -26.99 22.35
CA TYR A 56 -16.49 -28.13 21.75
C TYR A 56 -17.55 -27.60 20.77
N LEU A 57 -17.48 -28.05 19.51
CA LEU A 57 -18.47 -27.72 18.48
C LEU A 57 -19.37 -28.93 18.25
N CYS A 58 -20.68 -28.75 18.44
CA CYS A 58 -21.69 -29.77 18.15
C CYS A 58 -22.29 -29.52 16.76
N MET A 59 -22.06 -30.42 15.81
CA MET A 59 -22.66 -30.34 14.47
C MET A 59 -23.73 -31.42 14.27
N ARG A 60 -24.89 -31.01 13.77
CA ARG A 60 -26.00 -31.89 13.38
C ARG A 60 -25.71 -32.46 11.99
N LEU A 61 -25.45 -33.76 11.90
CA LEU A 61 -25.42 -34.47 10.62
C LEU A 61 -26.87 -34.74 10.16
N ALA A 62 -27.14 -34.52 8.88
CA ALA A 62 -28.48 -34.57 8.31
C ALA A 62 -29.12 -35.96 8.38
N HIS A 63 -30.46 -35.96 8.47
CA HIS A 63 -31.35 -37.13 8.50
C HIS A 63 -31.08 -38.09 7.33
N VAL A 64 -30.77 -39.35 7.65
CA VAL A 64 -30.91 -40.47 6.70
C VAL A 64 -32.05 -41.32 7.25
N PRO A 65 -33.21 -41.40 6.59
CA PRO A 65 -34.29 -42.27 7.03
C PRO A 65 -33.87 -43.72 6.78
N LEU A 66 -33.83 -44.51 7.85
CA LEU A 66 -33.78 -45.96 7.85
C LEU A 66 -35.21 -46.42 8.13
N ASP A 67 -36.07 -46.33 7.11
CA ASP A 67 -37.33 -47.06 7.10
C ASP A 67 -37.17 -48.19 6.09
N ASP A 68 -37.70 -49.36 6.44
CA ASP A 68 -37.74 -50.63 5.70
C ASP A 68 -36.52 -51.56 5.84
N LEU A 69 -36.28 -52.04 7.07
CA LEU A 69 -35.74 -53.38 7.30
C LEU A 69 -36.73 -54.14 8.19
N GLU A 70 -37.90 -54.50 7.62
CA GLU A 70 -38.73 -55.58 8.18
C GLU A 70 -38.01 -56.91 7.93
N PHE A 71 -37.72 -57.57 9.04
CA PHE A 71 -37.08 -58.87 9.10
C PHE A 71 -38.19 -59.93 9.18
N ASP A 72 -38.84 -60.23 8.05
CA ASP A 72 -39.78 -61.35 7.98
C ASP A 72 -39.08 -62.60 7.44
N ALA A 73 -38.77 -63.50 8.38
CA ALA A 73 -38.62 -64.90 8.09
C ALA A 73 -40.01 -65.50 7.85
N LEU A 74 -40.24 -66.15 6.70
CA LEU A 74 -41.06 -67.37 6.57
C LEU A 74 -41.05 -67.90 5.12
N MET A 75 -40.84 -69.22 5.04
CA MET A 75 -41.37 -70.15 4.04
C MET A 75 -40.79 -70.10 2.60
N THR A 76 -39.91 -71.06 2.34
CA THR A 76 -40.10 -72.09 1.30
C THR A 76 -41.22 -71.84 0.27
N SER A 77 -40.86 -71.36 -0.91
CA SER A 77 -41.44 -71.88 -2.15
C SER A 77 -40.42 -71.79 -3.29
N ASN A 78 -40.42 -72.83 -4.08
CA ASN A 78 -39.47 -73.14 -5.13
C ASN A 78 -39.92 -72.44 -6.41
N ASP A 79 -39.77 -71.11 -6.50
CA ASP A 79 -40.07 -70.37 -7.72
C ASP A 79 -38.80 -69.94 -8.46
N ARG A 80 -38.56 -70.65 -9.58
CA ARG A 80 -37.51 -70.36 -10.56
C ARG A 80 -37.72 -68.96 -11.13
N LEU A 81 -36.83 -68.03 -10.78
CA LEU A 81 -36.70 -66.77 -11.51
C LEU A 81 -36.20 -67.07 -12.94
N PRO A 82 -36.83 -66.50 -13.99
CA PRO A 82 -36.49 -66.82 -15.37
C PRO A 82 -35.09 -66.31 -15.73
N SER A 83 -34.28 -67.24 -16.22
CA SER A 83 -33.01 -67.00 -16.88
C SER A 83 -33.20 -66.16 -18.15
N SER A 84 -32.75 -64.91 -18.15
CA SER A 84 -32.09 -64.33 -19.33
C SER A 84 -31.44 -62.97 -19.05
N ARG A 85 -30.19 -62.83 -19.54
CA ARG A 85 -29.27 -61.67 -19.54
C ARG A 85 -28.24 -61.65 -18.41
N THR A 86 -27.40 -62.67 -18.40
CA THR A 86 -26.10 -62.73 -17.69
C THR A 86 -25.01 -61.85 -18.32
N ALA A 87 -25.22 -61.27 -19.50
CA ALA A 87 -24.26 -60.38 -20.17
C ALA A 87 -24.59 -58.90 -19.96
N CYS A 88 -23.55 -58.07 -19.76
CA CYS A 88 -23.68 -56.62 -19.75
C CYS A 88 -24.22 -56.09 -21.10
N PRO A 89 -25.34 -55.34 -21.15
CA PRO A 89 -25.89 -54.81 -22.40
C PRO A 89 -24.96 -53.87 -23.16
N TRP A 90 -23.94 -53.32 -22.49
CA TRP A 90 -23.03 -52.33 -23.08
C TRP A 90 -21.71 -52.91 -23.57
N CYS A 91 -21.17 -53.94 -22.91
CA CYS A 91 -19.87 -54.51 -23.27
C CYS A 91 -19.90 -56.02 -23.49
N GLY A 92 -21.05 -56.67 -23.32
CA GLY A 92 -21.20 -58.12 -23.50
C GLY A 92 -20.52 -58.98 -22.43
N ALA A 93 -19.75 -58.39 -21.51
CA ALA A 93 -19.04 -59.14 -20.47
C ALA A 93 -20.03 -59.84 -19.52
N SER A 94 -19.81 -61.14 -19.32
CA SER A 94 -20.56 -62.01 -18.40
C SER A 94 -20.02 -61.97 -16.97
N GLU A 95 -18.80 -61.47 -16.78
CA GLU A 95 -18.08 -61.51 -15.51
C GLU A 95 -18.35 -60.26 -14.65
N ARG A 96 -18.60 -60.51 -13.35
CA ARG A 96 -18.93 -59.54 -12.32
C ARG A 96 -17.84 -59.52 -11.26
N THR A 97 -17.54 -58.36 -10.69
CA THR A 97 -16.76 -58.29 -9.44
C THR A 97 -17.64 -58.66 -8.25
N ALA A 98 -17.03 -59.04 -7.13
CA ALA A 98 -17.73 -59.31 -5.87
C ALA A 98 -18.61 -58.14 -5.37
N TRP A 99 -18.35 -56.92 -5.85
CA TRP A 99 -19.06 -55.69 -5.48
C TRP A 99 -20.20 -55.34 -6.44
N GLY A 100 -20.60 -56.25 -7.33
CA GLY A 100 -21.71 -56.02 -8.26
C GLY A 100 -21.39 -55.04 -9.40
N THR A 101 -20.11 -54.83 -9.72
CA THR A 101 -19.70 -54.08 -10.93
C THR A 101 -19.36 -55.01 -12.09
N CYS A 102 -19.73 -54.62 -13.31
CA CYS A 102 -19.31 -55.33 -14.51
C CYS A 102 -17.79 -55.16 -14.72
N GLN A 103 -17.05 -56.26 -14.89
CA GLN A 103 -15.59 -56.20 -15.07
C GLN A 103 -15.16 -55.51 -16.38
N GLY A 104 -15.94 -55.64 -17.45
CA GLY A 104 -15.58 -55.05 -18.76
C GLY A 104 -15.77 -53.53 -18.85
N CYS A 105 -16.75 -52.95 -18.17
CA CYS A 105 -17.07 -51.52 -18.29
C CYS A 105 -17.17 -50.75 -16.97
N GLY A 106 -16.96 -51.42 -15.83
CA GLY A 106 -16.95 -50.80 -14.50
C GLY A 106 -18.30 -50.25 -14.00
N ARG A 107 -19.43 -50.58 -14.66
CA ARG A 107 -20.76 -50.08 -14.26
C ARG A 107 -21.39 -50.94 -13.16
N TYR A 108 -22.08 -50.28 -12.23
CA TYR A 108 -22.72 -50.90 -11.06
C TYR A 108 -24.08 -51.53 -11.43
N TYR A 109 -24.35 -52.73 -10.91
CA TYR A 109 -25.62 -53.45 -11.05
C TYR A 109 -26.43 -53.32 -9.75
N ARG A 110 -27.71 -52.93 -9.83
CA ARG A 110 -28.69 -53.05 -8.73
C ARG A 110 -29.63 -54.23 -9.01
N PRO A 111 -30.23 -54.85 -7.98
CA PRO A 111 -31.12 -56.01 -8.13
C PRO A 111 -32.32 -55.78 -9.07
N GLU A 112 -32.75 -54.53 -9.22
CA GLU A 112 -33.91 -54.12 -10.03
C GLU A 112 -33.56 -53.79 -11.51
N GLY A 113 -32.33 -54.03 -11.96
CA GLY A 113 -31.91 -53.88 -13.36
C GLY A 113 -30.99 -52.68 -13.65
N TRP A 114 -30.65 -52.51 -14.94
CA TRP A 114 -29.67 -51.55 -15.43
C TRP A 114 -30.20 -50.12 -15.45
N THR A 115 -30.02 -49.37 -14.36
CA THR A 115 -30.32 -47.92 -14.33
C THR A 115 -29.05 -47.07 -14.27
N ARG A 116 -29.07 -45.93 -14.99
CA ARG A 116 -28.00 -44.92 -14.91
C ARG A 116 -27.95 -44.39 -13.48
N VAL A 117 -26.80 -44.48 -12.82
CA VAL A 117 -26.54 -43.67 -11.62
C VAL A 117 -26.58 -42.21 -12.05
N PRO A 118 -27.53 -41.37 -11.57
CA PRO A 118 -27.49 -39.95 -11.87
C PRO A 118 -26.21 -39.41 -11.25
N ARG A 119 -25.31 -38.91 -12.11
CA ARG A 119 -24.08 -38.23 -11.69
C ARG A 119 -24.55 -36.96 -10.97
N ARG A 120 -24.80 -37.04 -9.66
CA ARG A 120 -25.20 -35.88 -8.85
C ARG A 120 -23.98 -34.98 -8.76
N ARG A 121 -23.82 -34.14 -9.78
CA ARG A 121 -22.72 -33.17 -9.91
C ARG A 121 -22.73 -32.39 -8.60
N SER A 122 -21.69 -32.54 -7.80
CA SER A 122 -21.55 -31.99 -6.45
C SER A 122 -21.38 -30.46 -6.45
N TRP A 123 -22.00 -29.77 -7.40
CA TRP A 123 -21.97 -28.31 -7.55
C TRP A 123 -22.48 -27.63 -6.28
N TRP A 124 -23.38 -28.26 -5.53
CA TRP A 124 -23.83 -27.77 -4.23
C TRP A 124 -22.77 -27.80 -3.12
N ILE A 125 -21.67 -28.56 -3.26
CA ILE A 125 -20.49 -28.54 -2.36
C ILE A 125 -19.38 -27.67 -2.98
N VAL A 126 -19.15 -27.86 -4.29
CA VAL A 126 -18.08 -27.19 -5.02
C VAL A 126 -18.31 -25.69 -5.05
N VAL A 127 -19.53 -25.22 -5.32
CA VAL A 127 -19.84 -23.78 -5.39
C VAL A 127 -19.62 -23.10 -4.04
N PRO A 128 -20.15 -23.58 -2.89
CA PRO A 128 -19.85 -22.98 -1.60
C PRO A 128 -18.36 -23.01 -1.25
N LEU A 129 -17.64 -24.09 -1.54
CA LEU A 129 -16.20 -24.15 -1.31
C LEU A 129 -15.44 -23.14 -2.17
N LEU A 130 -15.84 -22.97 -3.44
CA LEU A 130 -15.27 -21.97 -4.33
C LEU A 130 -15.58 -20.55 -3.84
N VAL A 131 -16.80 -20.30 -3.36
CA VAL A 131 -17.19 -19.02 -2.77
C VAL A 131 -16.38 -18.74 -1.51
N VAL A 132 -16.21 -19.70 -0.60
CA VAL A 132 -15.40 -19.55 0.61
C VAL A 132 -13.93 -19.33 0.26
N ALA A 133 -13.39 -20.06 -0.72
CA ALA A 133 -12.01 -19.89 -1.19
C ALA A 133 -11.80 -18.51 -1.83
N LEU A 134 -12.76 -18.05 -2.65
CA LEU A 134 -12.73 -16.70 -3.25
C LEU A 134 -12.89 -15.61 -2.19
N LEU A 135 -13.75 -15.80 -1.20
CA LEU A 135 -13.93 -14.87 -0.09
C LEU A 135 -12.67 -14.80 0.79
N TYR A 136 -12.05 -15.94 1.07
CA TYR A 136 -10.79 -16.04 1.79
C TYR A 136 -9.66 -15.35 1.01
N ALA A 137 -9.55 -15.63 -0.29
CA ALA A 137 -8.62 -14.95 -1.18
C ALA A 137 -8.87 -13.43 -1.20
N TRP A 138 -10.12 -12.99 -1.26
CA TRP A 138 -10.49 -11.57 -1.21
C TRP A 138 -10.18 -10.91 0.14
N LEU A 139 -10.34 -11.61 1.26
CA LEU A 139 -10.02 -11.08 2.59
C LEU A 139 -8.51 -10.89 2.80
N HIS A 140 -7.69 -11.73 2.16
CA HIS A 140 -6.22 -11.64 2.25
C HIS A 140 -5.62 -10.70 1.21
N ASP A 141 -6.10 -10.77 -0.02
CA ASP A 141 -5.67 -9.94 -1.14
C ASP A 141 -6.92 -9.52 -1.93
N PRO A 142 -7.59 -8.42 -1.53
CA PRO A 142 -8.80 -7.97 -2.18
C PRO A 142 -8.46 -7.69 -3.64
N PHE A 143 -9.17 -8.35 -4.56
CA PHE A 143 -9.12 -8.07 -6.00
C PHE A 143 -10.25 -7.12 -6.41
N VAL A 144 -11.36 -7.10 -5.68
CA VAL A 144 -12.41 -6.08 -5.77
C VAL A 144 -12.11 -4.98 -4.75
N PRO A 145 -12.17 -3.69 -5.14
CA PRO A 145 -11.96 -2.61 -4.19
C PRO A 145 -12.99 -2.63 -3.06
N ASP A 146 -12.61 -2.09 -1.90
CA ASP A 146 -13.50 -2.06 -0.74
C ASP A 146 -14.80 -1.31 -1.05
N LEU A 147 -15.90 -2.06 -1.11
CA LEU A 147 -17.23 -1.58 -1.45
C LEU A 147 -17.74 -0.59 -0.39
N VAL A 148 -17.36 -0.76 0.89
CA VAL A 148 -17.76 0.18 1.95
C VAL A 148 -17.15 1.55 1.67
N THR A 149 -15.84 1.58 1.39
CA THR A 149 -15.14 2.83 1.08
C THR A 149 -15.67 3.47 -0.22
N LEU A 150 -15.95 2.67 -1.25
CA LEU A 150 -16.50 3.15 -2.52
C LEU A 150 -17.88 3.81 -2.38
N PHE A 151 -18.81 3.16 -1.68
CA PHE A 151 -20.20 3.62 -1.61
C PHE A 151 -20.48 4.57 -0.45
N TRP A 152 -19.86 4.37 0.71
CA TRP A 152 -20.26 5.02 1.97
C TRP A 152 -19.26 6.05 2.50
N LYS A 153 -17.99 6.02 2.07
CA LYS A 153 -16.96 6.96 2.54
C LYS A 153 -16.46 7.91 1.45
N ARG A 154 -17.37 8.62 0.80
CA ARG A 154 -17.04 9.60 -0.27
C ARG A 154 -16.44 10.86 0.32
N PRO A 155 -15.43 11.46 -0.35
CA PRO A 155 -14.88 12.71 0.12
C PRO A 155 -15.94 13.79 -0.09
N ALA A 156 -16.08 14.69 0.87
CA ALA A 156 -17.06 15.78 0.81
C ALA A 156 -16.69 16.84 -0.25
N THR A 157 -15.42 16.89 -0.66
CA THR A 157 -14.91 17.82 -1.66
C THR A 157 -14.09 17.08 -2.71
N LEU A 158 -13.73 17.75 -3.81
CA LEU A 158 -12.82 17.24 -4.84
C LEU A 158 -11.54 18.10 -4.95
N ARG A 159 -11.21 18.84 -3.90
CA ARG A 159 -10.08 19.78 -3.91
C ARG A 159 -8.75 19.02 -3.93
N SER A 160 -7.78 19.56 -4.65
CA SER A 160 -6.43 19.01 -4.73
C SER A 160 -5.43 20.14 -4.49
N SER A 161 -4.25 19.79 -3.98
CA SER A 161 -3.08 20.69 -3.87
C SER A 161 -2.31 20.79 -5.19
N ASP A 162 -2.99 20.64 -6.33
CA ASP A 162 -2.33 20.79 -7.62
C ASP A 162 -2.08 22.27 -7.88
N SER A 163 -0.82 22.62 -8.09
CA SER A 163 -0.40 24.02 -8.16
C SER A 163 -0.50 24.55 -9.59
N PRO A 164 -1.21 25.67 -9.82
CA PRO A 164 -1.03 26.48 -11.01
C PRO A 164 0.45 26.88 -11.20
N THR A 165 0.81 27.35 -12.39
CA THR A 165 2.22 27.54 -12.76
C THR A 165 3.00 28.49 -11.83
N HIS A 166 2.32 29.45 -11.22
CA HIS A 166 2.87 30.44 -10.28
C HIS A 166 2.77 30.07 -8.80
N GLN A 167 2.36 28.85 -8.46
CA GLN A 167 2.14 28.40 -7.09
C GLN A 167 2.96 27.15 -6.76
N TRP A 168 3.08 26.87 -5.48
CA TRP A 168 3.76 25.71 -4.92
C TRP A 168 3.02 25.28 -3.65
N ALA A 169 1.95 24.52 -3.82
CA ALA A 169 0.98 24.17 -2.79
C ALA A 169 1.35 22.92 -1.97
N MET A 170 2.43 22.20 -2.30
CA MET A 170 2.87 21.01 -1.57
C MET A 170 4.38 20.71 -1.80
N TRP A 171 4.96 19.75 -1.07
CA TRP A 171 6.41 19.41 -1.09
C TRP A 171 7.06 19.38 -2.48
N GLY A 172 6.46 18.65 -3.44
CA GLY A 172 6.98 18.51 -4.81
C GLY A 172 6.29 19.38 -5.87
N ARG A 173 5.59 20.45 -5.46
CA ARG A 173 4.77 21.36 -6.29
C ARG A 173 3.47 20.76 -6.83
N ASP A 174 3.56 19.68 -7.58
CA ASP A 174 2.43 19.01 -8.21
C ASP A 174 2.14 17.66 -7.54
N LEU A 175 0.97 17.11 -7.83
CA LEU A 175 0.55 15.81 -7.33
C LEU A 175 1.55 14.70 -7.69
N ALA A 176 2.26 14.84 -8.80
CA ALA A 176 3.25 13.89 -9.30
C ALA A 176 4.67 14.10 -8.75
N GLN A 177 4.90 15.10 -7.89
CA GLN A 177 6.17 15.47 -7.26
C GLN A 177 7.32 15.82 -8.21
N ARG A 178 7.03 16.36 -9.41
CA ARG A 178 8.00 16.57 -10.49
C ARG A 178 8.99 17.70 -10.24
N ARG A 179 8.62 18.70 -9.42
CA ARG A 179 9.44 19.89 -9.16
C ARG A 179 9.88 20.61 -10.45
N TYR A 180 9.00 20.62 -11.46
CA TYR A 180 9.25 21.15 -12.79
C TYR A 180 8.25 22.25 -13.16
N ILE A 181 8.78 23.31 -13.80
CA ILE A 181 8.05 24.49 -14.26
C ILE A 181 8.49 24.80 -15.67
N ALA A 182 7.59 24.68 -16.66
CA ALA A 182 7.93 24.94 -18.05
C ALA A 182 7.94 26.44 -18.41
N GLU A 183 7.04 27.24 -17.83
CA GLU A 183 6.65 28.57 -18.32
C GLU A 183 7.49 29.76 -17.83
N ALA A 184 8.64 29.53 -17.19
CA ALA A 184 9.48 30.65 -16.76
C ALA A 184 10.23 31.26 -17.96
N THR A 185 9.75 32.42 -18.41
CA THR A 185 10.31 33.18 -19.53
C THR A 185 11.56 33.97 -19.17
N GLN A 186 11.71 34.38 -17.90
CA GLN A 186 12.88 35.10 -17.43
C GLN A 186 13.79 34.20 -16.59
N ALA A 187 15.06 34.16 -16.99
CA ALA A 187 16.14 33.56 -16.23
C ALA A 187 16.39 34.37 -14.96
N LEU A 188 16.44 33.70 -13.80
CA LEU A 188 16.80 34.32 -12.53
C LEU A 188 18.29 34.71 -12.52
N GLU A 189 18.63 35.82 -11.87
CA GLU A 189 19.99 36.39 -11.84
C GLU A 189 20.79 35.97 -10.59
N GLY A 190 20.11 35.41 -9.58
CA GLY A 190 20.75 34.89 -8.37
C GLY A 190 21.00 35.94 -7.30
N ARG A 191 20.21 37.02 -7.28
CA ARG A 191 20.32 38.08 -6.29
C ARG A 191 19.38 37.81 -5.11
N ARG A 192 19.92 37.86 -3.89
CA ARG A 192 19.11 37.80 -2.67
C ARG A 192 18.32 39.11 -2.50
N VAL A 193 16.99 39.00 -2.49
CA VAL A 193 16.05 40.12 -2.30
C VAL A 193 15.89 40.44 -0.83
N TRP A 194 15.54 39.44 -0.02
CA TRP A 194 15.34 39.59 1.41
C TRP A 194 15.71 38.31 2.17
N SER A 195 15.91 38.45 3.48
CA SER A 195 16.14 37.36 4.41
C SER A 195 15.37 37.61 5.70
N VAL A 196 14.66 36.60 6.20
CA VAL A 196 13.91 36.69 7.45
C VAL A 196 14.23 35.49 8.33
N SER A 197 14.50 35.74 9.61
CA SER A 197 14.70 34.69 10.60
C SER A 197 13.35 34.15 11.07
N THR A 198 13.19 32.83 10.98
CA THR A 198 12.00 32.11 11.47
C THR A 198 12.25 31.43 12.82
N GLY A 199 13.38 31.74 13.46
CA GLY A 199 13.80 31.13 14.72
C GLY A 199 14.38 29.74 14.51
N VAL A 200 13.90 28.76 15.27
CA VAL A 200 14.46 27.41 15.26
C VAL A 200 14.20 26.74 13.90
N PRO A 201 15.23 26.23 13.22
CA PRO A 201 15.08 25.52 11.96
C PRO A 201 14.24 24.25 12.15
N THR A 202 13.29 24.04 11.25
CA THR A 202 12.58 22.77 11.11
C THR A 202 12.75 22.25 9.69
N ARG A 203 12.45 20.97 9.49
CA ARG A 203 12.49 20.32 8.17
C ARG A 203 11.26 20.60 7.30
N SER A 204 10.44 21.58 7.70
CA SER A 204 9.27 21.98 6.94
C SER A 204 9.70 22.84 5.74
N ALA A 205 9.59 22.27 4.54
CA ALA A 205 9.81 23.03 3.31
C ALA A 205 8.72 24.12 3.17
N PRO A 206 9.07 25.31 2.67
CA PRO A 206 8.10 26.37 2.40
C PRO A 206 7.04 25.91 1.39
N VAL A 207 5.87 26.51 1.48
CA VAL A 207 4.76 26.31 0.55
C VAL A 207 4.20 27.67 0.20
N LEU A 208 4.02 27.97 -1.08
CA LEU A 208 3.62 29.31 -1.54
C LEU A 208 2.37 29.25 -2.41
N VAL A 209 1.31 29.93 -1.97
CA VAL A 209 0.05 30.05 -2.72
C VAL A 209 -0.45 31.49 -2.60
N ASP A 210 -0.88 32.07 -3.71
CA ASP A 210 -1.40 33.45 -3.78
C ASP A 210 -0.50 34.50 -3.10
N ASN A 211 0.81 34.44 -3.38
CA ASN A 211 1.82 35.35 -2.81
C ASN A 211 1.98 35.28 -1.28
N VAL A 212 1.47 34.22 -0.64
CA VAL A 212 1.66 33.96 0.78
C VAL A 212 2.50 32.70 0.95
N LEU A 213 3.57 32.83 1.74
CA LEU A 213 4.50 31.77 2.09
C LEU A 213 4.10 31.17 3.45
N TYR A 214 3.75 29.88 3.45
CA TYR A 214 3.39 29.12 4.65
C TYR A 214 4.58 28.27 5.10
N LEU A 215 4.85 28.31 6.40
CA LEU A 215 6.00 27.67 7.02
C LEU A 215 5.63 27.01 8.34
N GLY A 216 6.07 25.76 8.49
CA GLY A 216 6.07 25.07 9.77
C GLY A 216 7.29 25.45 10.61
N GLY A 217 7.07 25.84 11.86
CA GLY A 217 8.08 26.12 12.88
C GLY A 217 8.10 25.06 13.99
N HIS A 218 8.94 25.28 15.00
CA HIS A 218 9.12 24.34 16.11
C HIS A 218 7.91 24.26 17.05
N PHE A 219 7.13 25.33 17.20
CA PHE A 219 5.84 25.33 17.93
C PHE A 219 4.86 26.34 17.34
N ALA A 220 4.98 26.58 16.04
CA ALA A 220 4.16 27.57 15.35
C ALA A 220 3.98 27.21 13.88
N CYS A 221 2.88 27.66 13.30
CA CYS A 221 2.72 27.78 11.86
C CYS A 221 2.65 29.27 11.53
N SER A 222 3.47 29.72 10.58
CA SER A 222 3.54 31.12 10.17
C SER A 222 3.12 31.29 8.72
N ALA A 223 2.45 32.39 8.42
CA ALA A 223 2.28 32.89 7.07
C ALA A 223 3.06 34.19 6.90
N LEU A 224 3.85 34.27 5.84
CA LEU A 224 4.64 35.43 5.47
C LEU A 224 4.17 35.95 4.10
N ASP A 225 4.21 37.25 3.90
CA ASP A 225 4.09 37.85 2.58
C ASP A 225 5.32 37.50 1.73
N ALA A 226 5.11 36.95 0.55
CA ALA A 226 6.20 36.43 -0.27
C ALA A 226 7.04 37.53 -0.95
N GLN A 227 6.52 38.77 -1.05
CA GLN A 227 7.25 39.88 -1.66
C GLN A 227 8.19 40.56 -0.67
N THR A 228 7.72 40.74 0.56
CA THR A 228 8.39 41.53 1.61
C THR A 228 9.03 40.67 2.70
N GLY A 229 8.57 39.43 2.87
CA GLY A 229 8.93 38.58 4.02
C GLY A 229 8.22 38.97 5.32
N ALA A 230 7.32 39.95 5.29
CA ALA A 230 6.58 40.39 6.48
C ALA A 230 5.64 39.30 7.00
N ARG A 231 5.57 39.11 8.31
CA ARG A 231 4.70 38.11 8.94
C ARG A 231 3.24 38.58 8.90
N LEU A 232 2.38 37.81 8.24
CA LEU A 232 0.94 38.09 8.15
C LEU A 232 0.22 37.58 9.39
N TRP A 233 0.47 36.33 9.76
CA TRP A 233 -0.06 35.72 10.98
C TRP A 233 0.86 34.60 11.45
N GLU A 234 0.72 34.27 12.73
CA GLU A 234 1.38 33.14 13.36
C GLU A 234 0.42 32.48 14.35
N VAL A 235 0.30 31.17 14.24
CA VAL A 235 -0.55 30.37 15.11
C VAL A 235 0.36 29.51 15.97
N PRO A 236 0.31 29.66 17.31
CA PRO A 236 1.04 28.77 18.20
C PRO A 236 0.43 27.37 18.14
N LEU A 237 1.31 26.37 18.07
CA LEU A 237 0.98 24.96 18.01
C LEU A 237 1.59 24.25 19.21
N SER A 238 0.96 23.16 19.60
CA SER A 238 1.37 22.29 20.71
C SER A 238 2.65 21.49 20.45
N GLY A 239 3.03 21.30 19.18
CA GLY A 239 4.14 20.45 18.78
C GLY A 239 4.84 20.97 17.53
N PRO A 240 6.02 20.42 17.22
CA PRO A 240 6.80 20.86 16.08
C PRO A 240 6.24 20.36 14.76
N VAL A 241 6.29 21.26 13.78
CA VAL A 241 5.97 21.00 12.38
C VAL A 241 7.27 20.69 11.65
N HIS A 242 7.62 19.40 11.59
CA HIS A 242 8.80 18.93 10.85
C HIS A 242 8.50 18.58 9.40
N THR A 243 7.22 18.46 9.04
CA THR A 243 6.76 18.09 7.71
C THR A 243 6.35 19.32 6.92
N ALA A 244 6.40 19.26 5.59
CA ALA A 244 5.82 20.34 4.80
C ALA A 244 4.29 20.30 4.84
N LEU A 245 3.73 21.49 4.68
CA LEU A 245 2.30 21.69 4.61
C LEU A 245 1.79 21.34 3.21
N ALA A 246 0.47 21.12 3.11
CA ALA A 246 -0.23 21.10 1.85
C ALA A 246 -1.34 22.15 1.87
N VAL A 247 -1.50 22.90 0.78
CA VAL A 247 -2.57 23.88 0.62
C VAL A 247 -3.58 23.35 -0.38
N ALA A 248 -4.86 23.32 -0.04
CA ALA A 248 -5.92 23.01 -1.01
C ALA A 248 -7.09 23.98 -0.84
N GLY A 249 -7.25 24.89 -1.80
CA GLY A 249 -8.23 25.96 -1.73
C GLY A 249 -7.95 26.92 -0.58
N ASP A 250 -8.85 26.97 0.39
CA ASP A 250 -8.81 27.87 1.55
C ASP A 250 -8.29 27.20 2.84
N ALA A 251 -7.77 25.97 2.75
CA ALA A 251 -7.26 25.21 3.88
C ALA A 251 -5.79 24.84 3.74
N LEU A 252 -5.10 24.82 4.88
CA LEU A 252 -3.73 24.34 5.08
C LEU A 252 -3.79 23.04 5.88
N TYR A 253 -3.07 22.03 5.44
CA TYR A 253 -2.99 20.72 6.10
C TYR A 253 -1.57 20.49 6.57
N LEU A 254 -1.40 20.14 7.84
CA LEU A 254 -0.08 19.94 8.44
C LEU A 254 -0.10 18.80 9.45
N GLY A 255 1.04 18.12 9.54
CA GLY A 255 1.30 17.07 10.50
C GLY A 255 2.20 17.53 11.63
N LEU A 256 1.80 17.20 12.85
CA LEU A 256 2.56 17.49 14.07
C LEU A 256 3.26 16.24 14.59
N GLN A 257 4.39 16.44 15.27
CA GLN A 257 5.04 15.33 15.98
C GLN A 257 4.30 14.88 17.25
N ASP A 258 3.29 15.62 17.69
CA ASP A 258 2.38 15.23 18.79
C ASP A 258 1.24 14.29 18.33
N TRP A 259 1.43 13.66 17.16
CA TRP A 259 0.56 12.63 16.58
C TRP A 259 -0.73 13.19 15.97
N ARG A 260 -0.86 14.52 15.89
CA ARG A 260 -2.04 15.16 15.30
C ARG A 260 -1.81 15.63 13.87
N VAL A 261 -2.88 15.57 13.10
CA VAL A 261 -3.04 16.27 11.83
C VAL A 261 -4.02 17.40 12.04
N LEU A 262 -3.64 18.59 11.60
CA LEU A 262 -4.49 19.78 11.68
C LEU A 262 -4.84 20.26 10.28
N ALA A 263 -6.09 20.70 10.12
CA ALA A 263 -6.45 21.61 9.04
C ALA A 263 -6.67 23.01 9.62
N LEU A 264 -5.97 23.98 9.05
CA LEU A 264 -6.09 25.38 9.39
C LEU A 264 -6.72 26.14 8.23
N GLU A 265 -7.42 27.22 8.54
CA GLU A 265 -7.86 28.19 7.55
C GLU A 265 -6.67 29.02 7.05
N ARG A 266 -6.60 29.22 5.74
CA ARG A 266 -5.47 29.85 5.08
C ARG A 266 -5.31 31.34 5.42
N GLN A 267 -6.41 32.06 5.62
CA GLN A 267 -6.40 33.51 5.83
C GLN A 267 -6.11 33.88 7.29
N THR A 268 -6.68 33.13 8.23
CA THR A 268 -6.68 33.46 9.66
C THR A 268 -5.77 32.54 10.48
N GLY A 269 -5.41 31.37 9.92
CA GLY A 269 -4.76 30.29 10.66
C GLY A 269 -5.71 29.55 11.62
N ALA A 270 -7.00 29.88 11.66
CA ALA A 270 -7.95 29.27 12.58
C ALA A 270 -8.10 27.76 12.31
N ARG A 271 -8.12 26.95 13.38
CA ARG A 271 -8.26 25.50 13.28
C ARG A 271 -9.65 25.11 12.77
N ARG A 272 -9.71 24.41 11.64
CA ARG A 272 -10.94 23.85 11.05
C ARG A 272 -11.31 22.50 11.63
N TRP A 273 -10.33 21.59 11.70
CA TRP A 273 -10.49 20.28 12.31
C TRP A 273 -9.14 19.75 12.79
N GLU A 274 -9.20 18.75 13.66
CA GLU A 274 -8.04 17.96 14.07
C GLU A 274 -8.34 16.46 14.00
N PHE A 275 -7.32 15.68 13.69
CA PHE A 275 -7.35 14.23 13.70
C PHE A 275 -6.15 13.69 14.47
N SER A 276 -6.39 12.86 15.47
CA SER A 276 -5.33 12.26 16.29
C SER A 276 -5.00 10.86 15.78
N MET A 277 -3.73 10.65 15.43
CA MET A 277 -3.15 9.35 15.11
C MET A 277 -2.61 8.67 16.37
N GLN A 278 -2.07 7.46 16.21
CA GLN A 278 -1.48 6.68 17.30
C GLN A 278 0.03 6.91 17.48
N ASN A 279 0.68 7.64 16.56
CA ASN A 279 2.14 7.87 16.54
C ASN A 279 2.45 9.15 15.72
N PRO A 280 3.67 9.73 15.81
CA PRO A 280 4.02 10.98 15.12
C PRO A 280 3.82 10.93 13.63
N VAL A 281 3.36 12.06 13.11
CA VAL A 281 3.34 12.29 11.68
C VAL A 281 4.78 12.39 11.18
N ALA A 282 5.09 11.57 10.18
CA ALA A 282 6.40 11.49 9.61
C ALA A 282 6.48 12.11 8.21
N GLY A 283 5.44 11.89 7.39
CA GLY A 283 5.38 12.38 6.03
C GLY A 283 4.67 13.72 5.90
N ALA A 284 5.07 14.51 4.91
CA ALA A 284 4.32 15.70 4.51
C ALA A 284 2.93 15.30 4.00
N ALA A 285 1.98 16.22 4.17
CA ALA A 285 0.63 16.02 3.67
C ALA A 285 0.62 16.14 2.14
N ALA A 286 -0.22 15.33 1.49
CA ALA A 286 -0.58 15.50 0.09
C ALA A 286 -2.10 15.50 -0.04
N VAL A 287 -2.68 16.45 -0.77
CA VAL A 287 -4.14 16.50 -0.95
C VAL A 287 -4.49 16.25 -2.40
N ALA A 288 -5.24 15.18 -2.67
CA ALA A 288 -5.77 14.89 -4.01
C ALA A 288 -7.22 14.43 -3.93
N HIS A 289 -8.07 14.94 -4.83
CA HIS A 289 -9.48 14.56 -4.95
C HIS A 289 -10.26 14.61 -3.62
N GLY A 290 -9.98 15.64 -2.81
CA GLY A 290 -10.62 15.88 -1.52
C GLY A 290 -10.17 14.96 -0.40
N MET A 291 -9.06 14.24 -0.58
CA MET A 291 -8.47 13.38 0.44
C MET A 291 -7.07 13.87 0.81
N VAL A 292 -6.78 13.91 2.10
CA VAL A 292 -5.48 14.24 2.67
C VAL A 292 -4.76 12.93 2.98
N TYR A 293 -3.63 12.70 2.32
CA TYR A 293 -2.78 11.54 2.51
C TYR A 293 -1.59 11.91 3.38
N ILE A 294 -1.41 11.19 4.50
CA ILE A 294 -0.33 11.43 5.45
C ILE A 294 0.23 10.09 5.95
N GLY A 295 1.55 9.97 5.89
CA GLY A 295 2.30 8.84 6.45
C GLY A 295 2.70 9.09 7.91
N SER A 296 2.60 8.04 8.73
CA SER A 296 2.97 8.07 10.14
C SER A 296 4.09 7.08 10.46
N MET A 297 4.78 7.33 11.58
CA MET A 297 5.83 6.46 12.11
C MET A 297 5.31 5.11 12.63
N ASP A 298 4.00 4.92 12.74
CA ASP A 298 3.36 3.63 13.07
C ASP A 298 3.39 2.62 11.90
N GLY A 299 3.86 3.03 10.73
CA GLY A 299 3.79 2.22 9.52
C GLY A 299 2.38 2.20 8.91
N PHE A 300 1.61 3.28 9.09
CA PHE A 300 0.35 3.48 8.40
C PHE A 300 0.40 4.71 7.49
N LEU A 301 -0.27 4.58 6.36
CA LEU A 301 -0.69 5.68 5.51
C LEU A 301 -2.18 5.91 5.76
N TYR A 302 -2.53 7.14 6.13
CA TYR A 302 -3.91 7.55 6.39
C TYR A 302 -4.43 8.39 5.23
N ALA A 303 -5.67 8.12 4.82
CA ALA A 303 -6.43 8.99 3.92
C ALA A 303 -7.62 9.58 4.68
N LEU A 304 -7.58 10.89 4.89
CA LEU A 304 -8.59 11.66 5.60
C LEU A 304 -9.43 12.49 4.64
N ASP A 305 -10.69 12.73 4.96
CA ASP A 305 -11.51 13.71 4.26
C ASP A 305 -10.94 15.12 4.46
N ALA A 306 -10.68 15.86 3.38
CA ALA A 306 -10.09 17.19 3.45
C ALA A 306 -10.98 18.24 4.11
N ALA A 307 -12.31 18.09 4.07
CA ALA A 307 -13.24 19.03 4.67
C ALA A 307 -13.52 18.71 6.15
N THR A 308 -13.65 17.43 6.49
CA THR A 308 -14.09 17.03 7.84
C THR A 308 -13.01 16.37 8.70
N GLY A 309 -11.86 16.00 8.14
CA GLY A 309 -10.81 15.25 8.83
C GLY A 309 -11.17 13.80 9.17
N ARG A 310 -12.25 13.26 8.59
CA ARG A 310 -12.73 11.91 8.90
C ARG A 310 -11.88 10.86 8.18
N LEU A 311 -11.55 9.77 8.88
CA LEU A 311 -10.79 8.67 8.30
C LEU A 311 -11.60 7.94 7.21
N ILE A 312 -11.12 8.01 5.97
CA ILE A 312 -11.70 7.28 4.84
C ILE A 312 -11.13 5.86 4.83
N TRP A 313 -9.81 5.73 4.68
CA TRP A 313 -9.11 4.46 4.71
C TRP A 313 -7.73 4.62 5.33
N GLN A 314 -7.15 3.50 5.79
CA GLN A 314 -5.76 3.42 6.22
C GLN A 314 -5.11 2.18 5.61
N PHE A 315 -3.83 2.29 5.26
CA PHE A 315 -3.05 1.19 4.70
C PHE A 315 -1.83 0.91 5.59
N LYS A 316 -1.60 -0.36 5.93
CA LYS A 316 -0.48 -0.77 6.79
C LYS A 316 0.73 -1.19 5.94
N THR A 317 1.84 -0.51 6.10
CA THR A 317 3.16 -0.89 5.57
C THR A 317 3.87 -1.83 6.55
N GLN A 318 4.99 -2.44 6.12
CA GLN A 318 5.78 -3.29 7.02
C GLN A 318 6.69 -2.51 7.97
N ASP A 319 6.96 -1.24 7.65
CA ASP A 319 7.75 -0.30 8.46
C ASP A 319 7.26 1.13 8.20
N GLN A 320 7.93 2.15 8.74
CA GLN A 320 7.52 3.55 8.71
C GLN A 320 7.23 4.08 7.29
N ALA A 321 6.17 4.90 7.19
CA ALA A 321 5.79 5.62 5.98
C ALA A 321 6.23 7.09 6.12
N LEU A 322 7.47 7.38 5.72
CA LEU A 322 8.11 8.68 6.00
C LEU A 322 7.94 9.73 4.90
N SER A 323 7.64 9.34 3.67
CA SER A 323 7.67 10.26 2.52
C SER A 323 6.26 10.63 2.06
N PRO A 324 6.02 11.89 1.62
CA PRO A 324 4.75 12.24 1.02
C PRO A 324 4.52 11.41 -0.25
N PRO A 325 3.26 11.03 -0.51
CA PRO A 325 2.97 10.20 -1.67
C PRO A 325 2.93 11.03 -2.96
N ALA A 326 3.28 10.39 -4.07
CA ALA A 326 3.06 10.92 -5.41
C ALA A 326 1.82 10.29 -6.03
N PHE A 327 1.11 11.06 -6.83
CA PHE A 327 -0.17 10.69 -7.39
C PHE A 327 -0.13 10.77 -8.91
N ALA A 328 -0.64 9.73 -9.56
CA ALA A 328 -0.89 9.73 -10.99
C ALA A 328 -2.20 8.99 -11.29
N GLU A 329 -3.10 9.68 -12.01
CA GLU A 329 -4.43 9.19 -12.40
C GLU A 329 -5.31 8.77 -11.21
N ASN A 330 -5.25 7.51 -10.80
CA ASN A 330 -5.97 6.96 -9.64
C ASN A 330 -5.05 6.13 -8.74
N THR A 331 -3.74 6.24 -8.96
CA THR A 331 -2.69 5.49 -8.27
C THR A 331 -1.88 6.42 -7.39
N LEU A 332 -1.73 6.02 -6.15
CA LEU A 332 -0.91 6.67 -5.14
C LEU A 332 0.38 5.84 -4.94
N PHE A 333 1.52 6.46 -5.17
CA PHE A 333 2.84 5.88 -4.96
C PHE A 333 3.44 6.38 -3.65
N MET A 334 3.94 5.47 -2.84
CA MET A 334 4.54 5.80 -1.55
C MET A 334 5.78 4.96 -1.30
N SER A 335 6.81 5.59 -0.74
CA SER A 335 8.02 4.95 -0.26
C SER A 335 7.92 4.64 1.24
N SER A 336 8.41 3.46 1.63
CA SER A 336 8.52 3.05 3.02
C SER A 336 9.95 2.68 3.37
N THR A 337 10.29 2.81 4.65
CA THR A 337 11.61 2.43 5.19
C THR A 337 11.86 0.93 5.19
N ASP A 338 10.83 0.12 4.92
CA ASP A 338 10.96 -1.34 4.71
C ASP A 338 11.70 -1.71 3.41
N GLY A 339 12.12 -0.71 2.63
CA GLY A 339 12.73 -0.92 1.33
C GLY A 339 11.70 -1.26 0.26
N SER A 340 10.44 -0.85 0.40
CA SER A 340 9.41 -1.08 -0.61
C SER A 340 8.80 0.22 -1.12
N LEU A 341 8.60 0.28 -2.43
CA LEU A 341 7.67 1.21 -3.05
C LEU A 341 6.30 0.52 -3.18
N TYR A 342 5.28 1.18 -2.67
CA TYR A 342 3.88 0.75 -2.76
C TYR A 342 3.14 1.58 -3.80
N ALA A 343 2.39 0.91 -4.68
CA ALA A 343 1.37 1.55 -5.51
C ALA A 343 -0.01 1.12 -4.99
N LEU A 344 -0.83 2.10 -4.62
CA LEU A 344 -2.14 1.92 -4.03
C LEU A 344 -3.20 2.60 -4.88
N ASN A 345 -4.41 2.09 -4.89
CA ASN A 345 -5.55 2.84 -5.38
C ASN A 345 -5.81 4.03 -4.44
N ALA A 346 -5.80 5.25 -4.98
CA ALA A 346 -5.91 6.44 -4.16
C ALA A 346 -7.28 6.57 -3.45
N ARG A 347 -8.32 5.96 -4.01
CA ARG A 347 -9.67 6.02 -3.48
C ARG A 347 -9.94 5.00 -2.38
N THR A 348 -9.39 3.79 -2.49
CA THR A 348 -9.69 2.68 -1.57
C THR A 348 -8.52 2.25 -0.70
N GLY A 349 -7.30 2.70 -0.99
CA GLY A 349 -6.08 2.25 -0.30
C GLY A 349 -5.66 0.83 -0.67
N GLN A 350 -6.30 0.21 -1.67
CA GLN A 350 -5.99 -1.15 -2.11
C GLN A 350 -4.64 -1.18 -2.83
N ARG A 351 -3.74 -2.08 -2.41
CA ARG A 351 -2.42 -2.25 -3.02
C ARG A 351 -2.50 -2.95 -4.38
N TRP A 352 -1.82 -2.38 -5.37
CA TRP A 352 -1.67 -2.94 -6.72
C TRP A 352 -0.25 -3.43 -7.02
N LEU A 353 0.75 -2.81 -6.39
CA LEU A 353 2.16 -3.18 -6.57
C LEU A 353 2.91 -3.01 -5.26
N ARG A 354 3.80 -3.97 -4.96
CA ARG A 354 4.90 -3.77 -4.01
C ARG A 354 6.24 -4.07 -4.67
N PHE A 355 6.95 -3.02 -5.03
CA PHE A 355 8.30 -3.13 -5.57
C PHE A 355 9.30 -3.13 -4.41
N ARG A 356 10.07 -4.21 -4.28
CA ARG A 356 10.96 -4.46 -3.13
C ARG A 356 12.41 -4.17 -3.51
N THR A 357 13.09 -3.33 -2.75
CA THR A 357 14.53 -3.06 -2.82
C THR A 357 15.21 -3.55 -1.54
N PRO A 358 16.49 -3.95 -1.59
CA PRO A 358 17.21 -4.45 -0.41
C PRO A 358 17.52 -3.35 0.62
N GLU A 359 17.47 -2.09 0.19
CA GLU A 359 17.82 -0.91 0.99
C GLU A 359 16.62 -0.01 1.19
N ARG A 360 16.69 0.84 2.22
CA ARG A 360 15.62 1.79 2.58
C ARG A 360 15.41 2.83 1.48
N LEU A 361 14.16 3.26 1.32
CA LEU A 361 13.84 4.42 0.49
C LEU A 361 13.96 5.66 1.36
N HIS A 362 14.65 6.68 0.84
CA HIS A 362 15.01 7.88 1.60
C HIS A 362 14.10 9.08 1.32
N ASP A 363 13.45 9.13 0.15
CA ASP A 363 12.63 10.27 -0.26
C ASP A 363 11.43 9.82 -1.12
N THR A 364 10.67 10.81 -1.54
CA THR A 364 9.46 10.77 -2.33
C THR A 364 9.66 10.11 -3.70
N PRO A 365 8.71 9.26 -4.14
CA PRO A 365 8.64 8.88 -5.53
C PRO A 365 8.21 10.07 -6.39
N VAL A 366 8.60 10.07 -7.65
CA VAL A 366 8.23 11.09 -8.64
C VAL A 366 7.64 10.41 -9.86
N VAL A 367 6.49 10.87 -10.35
CA VAL A 367 5.79 10.23 -11.47
C VAL A 367 5.82 11.12 -12.70
N ALA A 368 6.38 10.64 -13.80
CA ALA A 368 6.37 11.35 -15.07
C ALA A 368 6.50 10.38 -16.23
N HIS A 369 5.88 10.71 -17.37
CA HIS A 369 6.01 9.95 -18.61
C HIS A 369 5.69 8.44 -18.49
N GLY A 370 4.72 8.10 -17.65
CA GLY A 370 4.34 6.70 -17.38
C GLY A 370 5.35 5.92 -16.52
N LEU A 371 6.36 6.59 -15.96
CA LEU A 371 7.37 6.01 -15.10
C LEU A 371 7.34 6.63 -13.69
N VAL A 372 7.79 5.86 -12.70
CA VAL A 372 7.98 6.28 -11.32
C VAL A 372 9.45 6.17 -10.98
N TYR A 373 10.01 7.30 -10.53
CA TYR A 373 11.41 7.44 -10.14
C TYR A 373 11.52 7.53 -8.63
N PHE A 374 12.44 6.79 -8.04
CA PHE A 374 12.67 6.88 -6.59
C PHE A 374 14.11 6.51 -6.20
N PRO A 375 14.69 7.19 -5.19
CA PRO A 375 15.98 6.82 -4.64
C PRO A 375 15.84 5.68 -3.62
N ALA A 376 16.66 4.64 -3.77
CA ALA A 376 16.76 3.54 -2.80
C ALA A 376 18.22 3.07 -2.69
N GLY A 377 18.75 3.00 -1.45
CA GLY A 377 20.12 2.52 -1.21
C GLY A 377 21.22 3.32 -1.92
N GLY A 378 21.00 4.61 -2.19
CA GLY A 378 21.92 5.46 -2.94
C GLY A 378 21.85 5.31 -4.46
N GLN A 379 20.93 4.49 -4.97
CA GLN A 379 20.68 4.30 -6.40
C GLN A 379 19.37 4.96 -6.80
N LEU A 380 19.23 5.30 -8.08
CA LEU A 380 17.97 5.78 -8.65
C LEU A 380 17.29 4.65 -9.43
N PHE A 381 16.04 4.36 -9.12
CA PHE A 381 15.23 3.36 -9.82
C PHE A 381 14.18 4.05 -10.68
N ALA A 382 13.91 3.46 -11.84
CA ALA A 382 12.76 3.80 -12.67
C ALA A 382 11.90 2.55 -12.92
N ILE A 383 10.63 2.65 -12.56
CA ILE A 383 9.64 1.60 -12.77
C ILE A 383 8.47 2.12 -13.60
N ALA A 384 7.72 1.24 -14.24
CA ALA A 384 6.50 1.59 -14.94
C ALA A 384 5.37 1.91 -13.95
N ALA A 385 4.64 3.00 -14.18
CA ALA A 385 3.53 3.42 -13.33
C ALA A 385 2.28 2.53 -13.46
N ASP A 386 2.14 1.85 -14.60
CA ASP A 386 1.07 0.88 -14.90
C ASP A 386 1.40 -0.54 -14.41
N ALA A 387 2.53 -0.73 -13.74
CA ALA A 387 2.95 -2.04 -13.26
C ALA A 387 2.02 -2.58 -12.16
N TYR A 388 1.69 -3.86 -12.28
CA TYR A 388 0.80 -4.58 -11.37
C TYR A 388 1.45 -5.88 -10.89
N GLU A 389 1.28 -6.19 -9.61
CA GLU A 389 1.71 -7.45 -9.00
C GLU A 389 0.47 -8.33 -8.73
N ILE A 390 0.47 -9.51 -9.33
CA ILE A 390 -0.60 -10.50 -9.08
C ILE A 390 -0.40 -11.07 -7.66
N PRO A 391 -1.48 -11.28 -6.87
CA PRO A 391 -1.38 -11.95 -5.57
C PRO A 391 -0.61 -13.28 -5.65
N GLY A 392 0.34 -13.49 -4.74
CA GLY A 392 1.19 -14.68 -4.72
C GLY A 392 2.37 -14.69 -5.71
N GLN A 393 2.47 -13.71 -6.61
CA GLN A 393 3.50 -13.67 -7.66
C GLN A 393 4.93 -13.66 -7.09
N PHE A 394 5.15 -12.92 -6.00
CA PHE A 394 6.47 -12.85 -5.36
C PHE A 394 6.87 -14.17 -4.71
N GLN A 395 5.95 -14.83 -3.98
CA GLN A 395 6.20 -16.12 -3.34
C GLN A 395 6.48 -17.20 -4.38
N PHE A 396 5.67 -17.22 -5.45
CA PHE A 396 5.89 -18.14 -6.58
C PHE A 396 7.25 -17.90 -7.24
N LYS A 397 7.66 -16.64 -7.40
CA LYS A 397 8.98 -16.29 -7.92
C LYS A 397 10.12 -16.79 -7.03
N GLN A 398 9.97 -16.76 -5.70
CA GLN A 398 11.00 -17.31 -4.80
C GLN A 398 11.19 -18.81 -5.00
N VAL A 399 10.09 -19.54 -5.15
CA VAL A 399 10.11 -20.98 -5.45
C VAL A 399 10.70 -21.24 -6.85
N TRP A 400 10.31 -20.46 -7.86
CA TRP A 400 10.89 -20.54 -9.21
C TRP A 400 12.41 -20.32 -9.18
N ALA A 401 12.87 -19.29 -8.45
CA ALA A 401 14.29 -19.00 -8.32
C ALA A 401 15.04 -20.16 -7.66
N GLN A 402 14.44 -20.83 -6.68
CA GLN A 402 15.04 -22.00 -6.07
C GLN A 402 15.21 -23.15 -7.07
N PHE A 403 14.20 -23.46 -7.87
CA PHE A 403 14.29 -24.48 -8.92
C PHE A 403 15.35 -24.14 -9.97
N TRP A 404 15.42 -22.88 -10.38
CA TRP A 404 16.42 -22.41 -11.33
C TRP A 404 17.85 -22.54 -10.77
N LEU A 405 18.05 -22.17 -9.50
CA LEU A 405 19.35 -22.32 -8.80
C LEU A 405 19.77 -23.78 -8.63
N TRP A 406 18.81 -24.70 -8.46
CA TRP A 406 19.07 -26.14 -8.40
C TRP A 406 19.31 -26.81 -9.76
N GLY A 407 19.26 -26.04 -10.86
CA GLY A 407 19.49 -26.58 -12.20
C GLY A 407 18.34 -27.39 -12.77
N PHE A 408 17.11 -27.25 -12.24
CA PHE A 408 15.93 -27.77 -12.92
C PHE A 408 15.75 -27.07 -14.28
N PRO A 409 15.13 -27.73 -15.28
CA PRO A 409 14.92 -27.17 -16.62
C PRO A 409 13.80 -26.13 -16.64
N VAL A 410 13.96 -25.07 -15.85
CA VAL A 410 13.09 -23.89 -15.79
C VAL A 410 13.86 -22.67 -16.30
N PRO A 411 13.21 -21.70 -16.96
CA PRO A 411 13.91 -20.51 -17.44
C PRO A 411 14.30 -19.61 -16.26
N ARG A 412 15.19 -18.65 -16.52
CA ARG A 412 15.63 -17.65 -15.54
C ARG A 412 14.40 -16.92 -14.98
N PRO A 413 14.24 -16.82 -13.65
CA PRO A 413 13.12 -16.13 -13.05
C PRO A 413 13.05 -14.67 -13.52
N PRO A 414 11.85 -14.16 -13.86
CA PRO A 414 11.70 -12.79 -14.32
C PRO A 414 12.05 -11.76 -13.23
N GLY A 415 12.33 -10.52 -13.66
CA GLY A 415 12.48 -9.36 -12.78
C GLY A 415 11.23 -9.06 -11.96
N GLN A 416 11.28 -8.03 -11.11
CA GLN A 416 10.05 -7.53 -10.50
C GLN A 416 9.20 -6.83 -11.56
N PRO A 417 7.86 -6.89 -11.47
CA PRO A 417 6.99 -6.21 -12.42
C PRO A 417 7.31 -4.71 -12.44
N GLY A 418 7.33 -4.14 -13.64
CA GLY A 418 7.53 -2.71 -13.86
C GLY A 418 8.98 -2.22 -13.91
N GLY A 419 9.99 -2.99 -13.52
CA GLY A 419 11.37 -2.51 -13.56
C GLY A 419 11.81 -2.13 -14.99
N ARG A 420 12.22 -0.87 -15.20
CA ARG A 420 12.72 -0.38 -16.51
C ARG A 420 14.22 -0.24 -16.51
N TRP A 421 14.74 0.63 -15.66
CA TRP A 421 16.16 0.86 -15.53
C TRP A 421 16.50 1.25 -14.09
N ARG A 422 17.78 1.14 -13.75
CA ARG A 422 18.34 1.64 -12.51
C ARG A 422 19.67 2.32 -12.80
N PHE A 423 19.92 3.41 -12.12
CA PHE A 423 21.18 4.14 -12.19
C PHE A 423 21.90 4.04 -10.84
N VAL A 424 23.18 3.70 -10.91
CA VAL A 424 24.07 3.66 -9.76
C VAL A 424 25.14 4.72 -10.00
N PRO A 425 25.29 5.72 -9.11
CA PRO A 425 26.42 6.64 -9.14
C PRO A 425 27.74 5.86 -9.22
N SER A 426 28.78 6.46 -9.84
CA SER A 426 30.05 5.76 -10.08
C SER A 426 30.73 5.28 -8.78
N LYS A 427 31.82 4.50 -8.89
CA LYS A 427 32.50 3.75 -7.79
C LYS A 427 32.85 4.56 -6.53
N THR A 428 32.82 5.89 -6.56
CA THR A 428 33.12 6.82 -5.46
C THR A 428 32.00 6.92 -4.40
N ARG A 429 31.40 5.81 -3.95
CA ARG A 429 30.45 5.75 -2.80
C ARG A 429 29.32 6.82 -2.75
N GLY A 430 29.09 7.59 -3.81
CA GLY A 430 28.08 8.65 -3.88
C GLY A 430 26.70 8.03 -3.78
N LYS A 431 25.85 8.58 -2.91
CA LYS A 431 24.49 8.10 -2.69
C LYS A 431 23.52 9.16 -3.15
N ILE A 432 22.59 8.77 -4.02
CA ILE A 432 21.41 9.59 -4.31
C ILE A 432 20.41 9.36 -3.17
N LEU A 433 20.18 10.40 -2.38
CA LEU A 433 19.25 10.37 -1.24
C LEU A 433 17.95 11.11 -1.54
N ALA A 434 18.05 12.22 -2.27
CA ALA A 434 16.92 13.07 -2.60
C ALA A 434 16.17 12.60 -3.85
N ALA A 435 14.88 12.88 -3.88
CA ALA A 435 14.04 12.68 -5.04
C ALA A 435 14.51 13.55 -6.21
N PRO A 436 14.49 13.00 -7.45
CA PRO A 436 14.90 13.75 -8.62
C PRO A 436 13.88 14.82 -9.00
N ALA A 437 14.32 15.85 -9.72
CA ALA A 437 13.41 16.71 -10.48
C ALA A 437 13.26 16.17 -11.90
N VAL A 438 12.04 16.13 -12.43
CA VAL A 438 11.76 15.50 -13.72
C VAL A 438 11.06 16.50 -14.65
N ALA A 439 11.78 16.91 -15.69
CA ALA A 439 11.29 17.77 -16.75
C ALA A 439 10.73 16.94 -17.92
N ALA A 440 10.31 17.62 -18.99
CA ALA A 440 9.80 16.96 -20.19
C ALA A 440 10.88 16.15 -20.93
N ASP A 441 12.12 16.59 -20.86
CA ASP A 441 13.29 16.10 -21.61
C ASP A 441 14.27 15.30 -20.75
N ALA A 442 14.45 15.69 -19.49
CA ALA A 442 15.49 15.16 -18.63
C ALA A 442 15.08 15.05 -17.16
N LEU A 443 15.81 14.19 -16.46
CA LEU A 443 15.74 13.95 -15.02
C LEU A 443 17.03 14.43 -14.37
N TYR A 444 16.91 15.08 -13.21
CA TYR A 444 18.03 15.66 -12.46
C TYR A 444 18.09 15.12 -11.04
N ALA A 445 19.24 14.58 -10.64
CA ALA A 445 19.44 14.00 -9.31
C ALA A 445 20.82 14.36 -8.76
N GLY A 446 20.89 14.76 -7.49
CA GLY A 446 22.13 15.04 -6.78
C GLY A 446 22.60 13.85 -5.92
N ASP A 447 23.90 13.79 -5.63
CA ASP A 447 24.46 12.84 -4.67
C ASP A 447 25.16 13.50 -3.47
N THR A 448 25.47 12.67 -2.48
CA THR A 448 26.20 13.03 -1.26
C THR A 448 27.66 13.43 -1.48
N GLN A 449 28.18 13.41 -2.69
CA GLN A 449 29.54 13.84 -3.04
C GLN A 449 29.54 15.12 -3.90
N GLY A 450 28.37 15.72 -4.10
CA GLY A 450 28.22 16.97 -4.82
C GLY A 450 28.08 16.79 -6.33
N MET A 451 27.90 15.58 -6.83
CA MET A 451 27.63 15.36 -8.25
C MET A 451 26.15 15.54 -8.54
N LEU A 452 25.83 16.39 -9.52
CA LEU A 452 24.52 16.49 -10.14
C LEU A 452 24.53 15.72 -11.46
N TYR A 453 23.58 14.81 -11.61
CA TYR A 453 23.41 14.01 -12.81
C TYR A 453 22.20 14.49 -13.59
N ALA A 454 22.38 14.76 -14.88
CA ALA A 454 21.28 14.91 -15.83
C ALA A 454 21.19 13.65 -16.70
N ARG A 455 20.00 13.06 -16.74
CA ARG A 455 19.74 11.80 -17.44
C ARG A 455 18.48 11.87 -18.27
N GLU A 456 18.46 11.12 -19.36
CA GLU A 456 17.27 10.98 -20.19
C GLU A 456 16.20 10.14 -19.45
N VAL A 457 14.95 10.60 -19.57
CA VAL A 457 13.83 10.16 -18.72
C VAL A 457 13.46 8.69 -18.92
N LEU A 458 13.50 8.19 -20.17
CA LEU A 458 12.98 6.87 -20.52
C LEU A 458 14.03 5.77 -20.41
N THR A 459 15.28 6.06 -20.77
CA THR A 459 16.39 5.10 -20.81
C THR A 459 17.34 5.22 -19.64
N GLY A 460 17.37 6.37 -18.95
CA GLY A 460 18.36 6.67 -17.91
C GLY A 460 19.76 6.93 -18.48
N THR A 461 19.90 7.12 -19.79
CA THR A 461 21.17 7.47 -20.42
C THR A 461 21.67 8.82 -19.92
N GLU A 462 22.98 8.99 -19.92
CA GLU A 462 23.61 10.20 -19.42
C GLU A 462 23.53 11.33 -20.44
N LEU A 463 23.10 12.52 -19.98
CA LEU A 463 23.13 13.74 -20.79
C LEU A 463 24.36 14.58 -20.41
N TRP A 464 24.51 14.87 -19.12
CA TRP A 464 25.66 15.59 -18.57
C TRP A 464 25.79 15.37 -17.06
N GLN A 465 26.93 15.75 -16.50
CA GLN A 465 27.18 15.76 -15.06
C GLN A 465 27.84 17.09 -14.64
N PHE A 466 27.58 17.53 -13.40
CA PHE A 466 28.17 18.73 -12.82
C PHE A 466 28.67 18.45 -11.40
N GLN A 467 29.92 18.81 -11.12
CA GLN A 467 30.53 18.67 -9.79
C GLN A 467 30.38 19.98 -9.00
N ALA A 468 29.52 19.98 -8.00
CA ALA A 468 29.43 21.04 -7.00
C ALA A 468 30.51 20.87 -5.91
N ARG A 469 30.74 21.94 -5.13
CA ARG A 469 31.73 21.93 -4.03
C ARG A 469 31.34 21.01 -2.87
N GLY A 470 30.05 21.02 -2.51
CA GLY A 470 29.49 20.30 -1.37
C GLY A 470 28.42 19.30 -1.79
N ALA A 471 28.01 18.45 -0.85
CA ALA A 471 26.97 17.43 -1.05
C ALA A 471 25.63 18.05 -1.48
N ILE A 472 24.96 17.43 -2.46
CA ILE A 472 23.62 17.82 -2.91
C ILE A 472 22.62 16.86 -2.27
N THR A 473 22.13 17.22 -1.08
CA THR A 473 21.16 16.42 -0.31
C THR A 473 19.73 16.94 -0.40
N ALA A 474 19.53 18.16 -0.90
CA ALA A 474 18.22 18.69 -1.24
C ALA A 474 17.79 18.26 -2.66
N SER A 475 16.49 18.06 -2.88
CA SER A 475 15.97 17.77 -4.23
C SER A 475 16.21 18.98 -5.16
N PRO A 476 16.73 18.76 -6.39
CA PRO A 476 16.80 19.80 -7.41
C PRO A 476 15.42 20.39 -7.75
N VAL A 477 15.42 21.57 -8.38
CA VAL A 477 14.21 22.18 -8.97
C VAL A 477 14.53 22.66 -10.38
N VAL A 478 13.61 22.42 -11.31
CA VAL A 478 13.78 22.82 -12.71
C VAL A 478 12.77 23.90 -13.05
N VAL A 479 13.26 25.05 -13.50
CA VAL A 479 12.42 26.18 -13.92
C VAL A 479 12.88 26.67 -15.28
N GLY A 480 12.00 26.56 -16.28
CA GLY A 480 12.29 26.91 -17.67
C GLY A 480 13.52 26.18 -18.19
N SER A 481 14.54 26.95 -18.54
CA SER A 481 15.83 26.48 -19.07
C SER A 481 16.92 26.32 -17.99
N GLN A 482 16.57 26.37 -16.70
CA GLN A 482 17.54 26.33 -15.60
C GLN A 482 17.22 25.23 -14.58
N VAL A 483 18.28 24.69 -13.98
CA VAL A 483 18.24 23.74 -12.88
C VAL A 483 18.89 24.38 -11.66
N TYR A 484 18.19 24.34 -10.54
CA TYR A 484 18.65 24.91 -9.28
C TYR A 484 18.93 23.83 -8.26
N VAL A 485 20.09 23.93 -7.61
CA VAL A 485 20.52 22.96 -6.58
C VAL A 485 21.15 23.67 -5.39
N GLY A 486 20.76 23.23 -4.20
CA GLY A 486 21.37 23.64 -2.94
C GLY A 486 22.35 22.58 -2.43
N THR A 487 23.43 23.04 -1.83
CA THR A 487 24.44 22.17 -1.21
C THR A 487 24.50 22.32 0.30
N GLU A 488 25.03 21.30 0.97
CA GLU A 488 25.28 21.33 2.42
C GLU A 488 26.34 22.37 2.83
N ASP A 489 27.17 22.82 1.89
CA ASP A 489 28.16 23.87 2.10
C ASP A 489 27.55 25.29 2.15
N GLY A 490 26.24 25.41 1.93
CA GLY A 490 25.50 26.68 1.89
C GLY A 490 25.55 27.43 0.56
N LEU A 491 26.16 26.82 -0.46
CA LEU A 491 26.12 27.32 -1.84
C LEU A 491 24.83 26.88 -2.54
N PHE A 492 24.27 27.81 -3.31
CA PHE A 492 23.13 27.61 -4.18
C PHE A 492 23.55 27.87 -5.63
N TYR A 493 23.31 26.91 -6.52
CA TYR A 493 23.77 26.96 -7.90
C TYR A 493 22.60 27.04 -8.86
N ALA A 494 22.78 27.79 -9.95
CA ALA A 494 21.93 27.75 -11.12
C ALA A 494 22.72 27.27 -12.34
N LEU A 495 22.18 26.26 -13.02
CA LEU A 495 22.81 25.57 -14.14
C LEU A 495 21.91 25.63 -15.36
N GLU A 496 22.49 25.70 -16.56
CA GLU A 496 21.72 25.54 -17.80
C GLU A 496 21.21 24.10 -17.93
N ARG A 497 19.93 23.95 -18.27
CA ARG A 497 19.24 22.66 -18.36
C ARG A 497 19.84 21.73 -19.43
N ASP A 498 20.24 22.31 -20.57
CA ASP A 498 20.65 21.56 -21.75
C ASP A 498 22.09 21.02 -21.63
N ARG A 499 23.00 21.79 -21.02
CA ARG A 499 24.44 21.51 -20.98
C ARG A 499 25.02 21.30 -19.58
N GLY A 500 24.30 21.70 -18.53
CA GLY A 500 24.81 21.67 -17.15
C GLY A 500 25.88 22.71 -16.87
N THR A 501 25.98 23.77 -17.68
CA THR A 501 26.95 24.85 -17.46
C THR A 501 26.49 25.77 -16.34
N LEU A 502 27.42 26.16 -15.47
CA LEU A 502 27.17 27.07 -14.36
C LEU A 502 26.81 28.47 -14.90
N ARG A 503 25.63 28.98 -14.52
CA ARG A 503 25.21 30.36 -14.79
C ARG A 503 25.69 31.29 -13.69
N TRP A 504 25.35 30.94 -12.46
CA TRP A 504 25.70 31.69 -11.26
C TRP A 504 25.67 30.78 -10.04
N GLN A 505 26.33 31.26 -8.98
CA GLN A 505 26.29 30.65 -7.66
C GLN A 505 26.08 31.75 -6.62
N LEU A 506 25.35 31.42 -5.56
CA LEU A 506 25.07 32.31 -4.44
C LEU A 506 25.48 31.62 -3.13
N ASP A 507 26.22 32.33 -2.30
CA ASP A 507 26.58 31.87 -0.96
C ASP A 507 25.56 32.39 0.07
N LEU A 508 24.85 31.47 0.71
CA LEU A 508 23.90 31.78 1.78
C LEU A 508 24.51 31.59 3.18
N GLY A 509 25.73 31.06 3.27
CA GLY A 509 26.47 30.90 4.52
C GLY A 509 25.99 29.76 5.44
N ALA A 510 24.91 29.06 5.08
CA ALA A 510 24.35 27.96 5.86
C ALA A 510 23.80 26.82 4.98
N PRO A 511 23.92 25.56 5.41
CA PRO A 511 23.49 24.38 4.64
C PRO A 511 22.05 24.45 4.10
N LEU A 512 21.88 24.03 2.84
CA LEU A 512 20.58 23.87 2.18
C LEU A 512 20.17 22.39 2.15
N GLN A 513 19.31 21.99 3.08
CA GLN A 513 18.81 20.61 3.21
C GLN A 513 17.42 20.40 2.61
N LEU A 514 16.70 21.49 2.32
CA LEU A 514 15.32 21.47 1.84
C LEU A 514 15.26 21.89 0.37
N PRO A 515 14.31 21.35 -0.41
CA PRO A 515 14.15 21.74 -1.81
C PRO A 515 13.80 23.23 -1.92
N PRO A 516 14.35 23.93 -2.94
CA PRO A 516 13.90 25.27 -3.30
C PRO A 516 12.42 25.30 -3.66
N VAL A 517 11.80 26.47 -3.50
CA VAL A 517 10.41 26.70 -3.93
C VAL A 517 10.39 27.85 -4.91
N PHE A 518 9.93 27.62 -6.14
CA PHE A 518 9.76 28.69 -7.13
C PHE A 518 8.31 29.11 -7.23
N ALA A 519 8.05 30.40 -7.10
CA ALA A 519 6.75 30.99 -7.40
C ALA A 519 6.88 32.50 -7.65
N SER A 520 5.99 33.04 -8.48
CA SER A 520 5.91 34.48 -8.82
C SER A 520 7.26 35.11 -9.21
N GLY A 521 8.11 34.36 -9.93
CA GLY A 521 9.40 34.86 -10.42
C GLY A 521 10.52 34.89 -9.38
N ARG A 522 10.36 34.23 -8.22
CA ARG A 522 11.38 34.15 -7.17
C ARG A 522 11.56 32.73 -6.66
N LEU A 523 12.76 32.45 -6.17
CA LEU A 523 13.11 31.25 -5.42
C LEU A 523 13.12 31.53 -3.93
N TYR A 524 12.40 30.72 -3.17
CA TYR A 524 12.35 30.74 -1.72
C TYR A 524 13.13 29.56 -1.18
N LEU A 525 14.11 29.86 -0.34
CA LEU A 525 15.08 28.89 0.19
C LEU A 525 15.04 28.94 1.71
N ARG A 526 15.19 27.79 2.35
CA ARG A 526 15.33 27.69 3.79
C ARG A 526 16.65 27.03 4.14
N THR A 527 17.44 27.72 4.94
CA THR A 527 18.75 27.27 5.42
C THR A 527 18.63 26.62 6.80
N SER A 528 19.63 25.80 7.16
CA SER A 528 19.63 25.07 8.42
C SER A 528 19.79 25.94 9.67
N ASP A 529 20.12 27.23 9.52
CA ASP A 529 20.18 28.21 10.61
C ASP A 529 18.82 28.86 10.92
N GLY A 530 17.76 28.46 10.19
CA GLY A 530 16.40 28.95 10.39
C GLY A 530 16.08 30.24 9.61
N GLN A 531 16.96 30.68 8.71
CA GLN A 531 16.66 31.76 7.78
C GLN A 531 15.82 31.28 6.60
N VAL A 532 14.97 32.17 6.12
CA VAL A 532 14.28 32.04 4.84
C VAL A 532 14.74 33.17 3.94
N HIS A 533 15.17 32.82 2.73
CA HIS A 533 15.69 33.75 1.74
C HIS A 533 14.79 33.77 0.51
N ALA A 534 14.56 34.95 -0.05
CA ALA A 534 14.01 35.12 -1.39
C ALA A 534 15.11 35.54 -2.37
N VAL A 535 15.18 34.88 -3.52
CA VAL A 535 16.18 35.08 -4.57
C VAL A 535 15.50 35.34 -5.90
N GLU A 536 15.98 36.31 -6.66
CA GLU A 536 15.51 36.68 -8.01
C GLU A 536 16.62 36.62 -9.05
#